data_AF-A0A3A0ELW2-F1
#
_entry.id   AF-A0A3A0ELW2-F1
#
_cell.length_a   1.000
_cell.length_b   1.000
_cell.length_c   1.000
_cell.angle_alpha   90.00
_cell.angle_beta   90.00
_cell.angle_gamma   90.00
#
_symmetry.space_group_name_H-M   'P 1'
#
loop_
_entity.id
_entity.type
_entity.pdbx_description
1 polymer ?
#
loop_
_entity_poly.entity_id
_entity_poly.type
_entity_poly.pdbx_seq_one_letter_code
_entity_poly.pdbx_strand_id
1 'polypeptide(L)'
;MTAAIVPVKQLARGKSRLAQALGREGAERLAVAMLEDVLAALRGARGLDVVAVVTPDETVAQVAERAGARALRGDDPGLNESIDGAARELGALADD
;
A
#
# COMPACT_ATOMS: atom_id res chain seq x y z
N MET A 1 -1.92 -12.89 15.28
CA MET A 1 -2.42 -11.77 14.45
C MET A 1 -2.36 -12.15 12.99
N THR A 2 -3.39 -11.86 12.22
CA THR A 2 -3.40 -11.99 10.76
C THR A 2 -3.49 -10.59 10.14
N ALA A 3 -2.50 -10.23 9.33
CA ALA A 3 -2.42 -8.93 8.68
C ALA A 3 -2.34 -9.06 7.16
N ALA A 4 -2.89 -8.07 6.45
CA ALA A 4 -2.70 -7.89 5.02
C ALA A 4 -1.75 -6.71 4.78
N ILE A 5 -0.70 -6.93 3.99
CA ILE A 5 0.28 -5.91 3.62
C ILE A 5 0.17 -5.64 2.12
N VAL A 6 -0.09 -4.39 1.75
CA VAL A 6 -0.22 -3.96 0.35
C VAL A 6 0.98 -3.05 0.01
N PRO A 7 2.00 -3.56 -0.69
CA PRO A 7 3.13 -2.75 -1.09
C PRO A 7 2.77 -1.87 -2.29
N VAL A 8 3.02 -0.57 -2.16
CA VAL A 8 2.77 0.41 -3.22
C VAL A 8 3.99 1.29 -3.38
N LYS A 9 4.66 1.18 -4.53
CA LYS A 9 5.80 2.03 -4.89
C LYS A 9 5.35 3.45 -5.23
N GLN A 10 6.32 4.35 -5.40
CA GLN A 10 6.07 5.70 -5.91
C GLN A 10 5.20 5.66 -7.17
N LEU A 11 4.07 6.37 -7.13
CA LEU A 11 3.09 6.41 -8.21
C LEU A 11 3.77 6.86 -9.52
N ALA A 12 4.67 7.83 -9.38
CA ALA A 12 5.42 8.44 -10.46
C ALA A 12 6.43 7.50 -11.15
N ARG A 13 6.79 6.37 -10.53
CA ARG A 13 7.77 5.39 -11.06
C ARG A 13 7.11 4.06 -11.47
N GLY A 14 5.80 3.92 -11.27
CA GLY A 14 5.05 2.70 -11.56
C GLY A 14 4.43 2.66 -12.96
N LYS A 15 4.11 1.45 -13.42
CA LYS A 15 3.15 1.21 -14.53
C LYS A 15 3.49 1.89 -15.86
N SER A 16 4.75 1.85 -16.30
CA SER A 16 5.23 2.41 -17.59
C SER A 16 4.39 2.00 -18.80
N ARG A 17 3.94 0.74 -18.87
CA ARG A 17 3.05 0.23 -19.90
C ARG A 17 1.67 0.90 -19.92
N LEU A 18 1.17 1.26 -18.74
CA LEU A 18 -0.12 1.95 -18.59
C LEU A 18 0.01 3.44 -18.89
N ALA A 19 1.14 4.05 -18.51
CA ALA A 19 1.45 5.44 -18.83
C ALA A 19 1.52 5.70 -20.34
N GLN A 20 1.88 4.70 -21.15
CA GLN A 20 1.82 4.79 -22.61
C GLN A 20 0.39 4.98 -23.15
N ALA A 21 -0.62 4.43 -22.47
CA ALA A 21 -2.01 4.49 -22.89
C ALA A 21 -2.79 5.66 -22.25
N LEU A 22 -2.47 6.02 -21.01
CA LEU A 22 -3.25 6.98 -20.20
C LEU A 22 -2.50 8.28 -19.86
N GLY A 23 -1.23 8.40 -20.27
CA GLY A 23 -0.32 9.40 -19.73
C GLY A 23 0.05 9.13 -18.27
N ARG A 24 1.03 9.88 -17.76
CA ARG A 24 1.53 9.71 -16.39
C ARG A 24 0.46 9.98 -15.34
N GLU A 25 -0.19 11.13 -15.44
CA GLU A 25 -1.24 11.55 -14.51
C GLU A 25 -2.44 10.57 -14.51
N GLY A 26 -2.83 10.07 -15.69
CA GLY A 26 -3.89 9.06 -15.80
C GLY A 26 -3.50 7.73 -15.16
N ALA A 27 -2.26 7.28 -15.33
CA ALA A 27 -1.75 6.07 -14.68
C ALA A 27 -1.64 6.22 -13.16
N GLU A 28 -1.29 7.41 -12.66
CA GLU A 28 -1.25 7.72 -11.23
C GLU A 28 -2.65 7.71 -10.61
N ARG A 29 -3.64 8.38 -11.23
CA ARG A 29 -5.03 8.35 -10.78
C ARG A 29 -5.60 6.93 -10.76
N LEU A 30 -5.34 6.15 -11.80
CA LEU A 30 -5.79 4.76 -11.86
C LEU A 30 -5.10 3.90 -10.80
N ALA A 31 -3.83 4.14 -10.51
CA ALA A 31 -3.13 3.43 -9.44
C ALA A 31 -3.76 3.71 -8.06
N VAL A 32 -4.15 4.96 -7.81
CA VAL A 32 -4.87 5.34 -6.57
C VAL A 32 -6.24 4.67 -6.52
N ALA A 33 -7.04 4.74 -7.58
CA ALA A 33 -8.35 4.10 -7.63
C ALA A 33 -8.27 2.58 -7.37
N MET A 34 -7.31 1.90 -8.01
CA MET A 34 -7.07 0.47 -7.76
C MET A 34 -6.69 0.18 -6.31
N LEU A 35 -5.90 1.06 -5.68
CA LEU A 35 -5.55 0.89 -4.27
C LEU A 35 -6.78 1.05 -3.38
N GLU A 36 -7.62 2.06 -3.62
CA GLU A 36 -8.87 2.27 -2.88
C GLU A 36 -9.78 1.04 -2.97
N ASP A 37 -9.93 0.45 -4.16
CA ASP A 37 -10.71 -0.78 -4.37
C ASP A 37 -10.14 -1.97 -3.57
N VAL A 38 -8.81 -2.15 -3.59
CA VAL A 38 -8.13 -3.21 -2.82
C VAL A 38 -8.34 -3.02 -1.32
N LEU A 39 -8.19 -1.79 -0.82
CA LEU A 39 -8.37 -1.49 0.60
C LEU A 39 -9.82 -1.69 1.02
N ALA A 40 -10.78 -1.27 0.21
CA ALA A 40 -12.20 -1.53 0.47
C ALA A 40 -12.49 -3.03 0.58
N ALA A 41 -11.94 -3.84 -0.34
CA ALA A 41 -12.09 -5.29 -0.30
C ALA A 41 -11.47 -5.93 0.95
N LEU A 42 -10.24 -5.53 1.31
CA LEU A 42 -9.55 -6.03 2.50
C LEU A 42 -10.26 -5.63 3.80
N ARG A 43 -10.76 -4.40 3.89
CA ARG A 43 -11.56 -3.92 5.04
C ARG A 43 -12.89 -4.66 5.21
N GLY A 44 -13.46 -5.17 4.12
CA GLY A 44 -14.65 -6.01 4.14
C GLY A 44 -14.39 -7.48 4.48
N ALA A 45 -13.13 -7.92 4.48
CA ALA A 45 -12.77 -9.31 4.74
C ALA A 45 -12.84 -9.64 6.24
N ARG A 46 -13.28 -10.87 6.57
CA ARG A 46 -13.29 -11.37 7.95
C ARG A 46 -11.95 -12.02 8.27
N GLY A 47 -11.51 -11.89 9.53
CA GLY A 47 -10.30 -12.55 10.03
C GLY A 47 -9.00 -11.81 9.76
N LEU A 48 -9.06 -10.57 9.27
CA LEU A 48 -7.92 -9.66 9.24
C LEU A 48 -7.97 -8.76 10.48
N ASP A 49 -6.88 -8.74 11.25
CA ASP A 49 -6.73 -7.85 12.39
C ASP A 49 -6.22 -6.47 11.92
N VAL A 50 -5.34 -6.45 10.92
CA VAL A 50 -4.74 -5.23 10.38
C VAL A 50 -4.64 -5.27 8.86
N VAL A 51 -4.93 -4.12 8.25
CA VAL A 51 -4.60 -3.83 6.85
C VAL A 51 -3.56 -2.72 6.85
N ALA A 52 -2.42 -2.96 6.22
CA ALA A 52 -1.33 -2.01 6.13
C ALA A 52 -0.90 -1.77 4.67
N VAL A 53 -0.55 -0.54 4.35
CA VAL A 53 0.07 -0.14 3.09
C VAL A 53 1.49 0.28 3.38
N VAL A 54 2.47 -0.39 2.75
CA VAL A 54 3.87 0.03 2.83
C VAL A 54 4.21 0.83 1.59
N THR A 55 4.68 2.06 1.79
CA THR A 55 4.93 2.99 0.69
C THR A 55 5.93 4.09 1.04
N PRO A 56 6.78 4.49 0.08
CA PRO A 56 7.56 5.73 0.16
C PRO A 56 6.79 6.97 -0.35
N ASP A 57 5.55 6.81 -0.82
CA ASP A 57 4.76 7.85 -1.49
C ASP A 57 3.72 8.44 -0.53
N GLU A 58 3.84 9.73 -0.24
CA GLU A 58 2.96 10.39 0.72
C GLU A 58 1.50 10.45 0.26
N THR A 59 1.25 10.52 -1.05
CA THR A 59 -0.13 10.49 -1.59
C THR A 59 -0.77 9.14 -1.29
N VAL A 60 -0.02 8.06 -1.48
CA VAL A 60 -0.46 6.69 -1.20
C VAL A 60 -0.69 6.50 0.30
N ALA A 61 0.20 7.02 1.15
CA ALA A 61 0.05 6.93 2.59
C ALA A 61 -1.24 7.61 3.07
N GLN A 62 -1.56 8.79 2.55
CA GLN A 62 -2.80 9.50 2.85
C GLN A 62 -4.04 8.75 2.36
N VAL A 63 -3.99 8.12 1.18
CA VAL A 63 -5.09 7.28 0.67
C VAL A 63 -5.32 6.09 1.60
N ALA A 64 -4.25 5.43 2.04
CA ALA A 64 -4.34 4.31 2.98
C ALA A 64 -5.01 4.71 4.29
N GLU A 65 -4.57 5.83 4.89
CA GLU A 65 -5.12 6.35 6.15
C GLU A 65 -6.60 6.72 6.01
N ARG A 66 -6.98 7.40 4.93
CA ARG A 66 -8.40 7.74 4.65
C ARG A 66 -9.28 6.50 4.48
N ALA A 67 -8.72 5.42 3.95
CA ALA A 67 -9.41 4.13 3.82
C ALA A 67 -9.42 3.30 5.13
N GLY A 68 -8.86 3.82 6.23
CA GLY A 68 -8.79 3.11 7.51
C GLY A 68 -7.76 1.97 7.54
N ALA A 69 -6.77 2.02 6.65
CA ALA A 69 -5.58 1.18 6.68
C ALA A 69 -4.41 1.92 7.35
N ARG A 70 -3.48 1.16 7.92
CA ARG A 70 -2.24 1.73 8.47
C ARG A 70 -1.26 2.04 7.35
N ALA A 71 -0.68 3.24 7.34
CA ALA A 71 0.41 3.59 6.44
C ALA A 71 1.77 3.35 7.10
N LEU A 72 2.54 2.41 6.54
CA LEU A 72 3.93 2.13 6.92
C LEU A 72 4.84 2.91 5.97
N ARG A 73 5.35 4.04 6.45
CA ARG A 73 6.21 4.94 5.67
C ARG A 73 7.66 4.48 5.80
N GLY A 74 8.40 4.51 4.71
CA GLY A 74 9.81 4.15 4.69
C GLY A 74 10.45 4.35 3.33
N ASP A 75 11.73 4.03 3.26
CA ASP A 75 12.46 4.00 1.99
C ASP A 75 11.91 2.91 1.05
N ASP A 76 12.31 2.92 -0.22
CA ASP A 76 11.99 1.86 -1.20
C ASP A 76 13.23 0.97 -1.43
N PRO A 77 13.57 0.07 -0.49
CA PRO A 77 14.69 -0.87 -0.65
C PRO A 77 14.40 -1.92 -1.73
N GLY A 78 13.18 -1.97 -2.26
CA GLY A 78 12.69 -3.04 -3.13
C GLY A 78 11.48 -3.74 -2.53
N LEU A 79 10.77 -4.49 -3.37
CA LEU A 79 9.47 -5.07 -3.02
C LEU A 79 9.57 -6.04 -1.83
N ASN A 80 10.47 -7.02 -1.90
CA ASN A 80 10.58 -8.06 -0.88
C ASN A 80 11.03 -7.47 0.46
N GLU A 81 12.06 -6.62 0.44
CA GLU A 81 12.57 -5.98 1.66
C GLU A 81 11.53 -5.07 2.34
N SER A 82 10.70 -4.38 1.55
CA SER A 82 9.59 -3.58 2.08
C SER A 82 8.53 -4.43 2.77
N ILE A 83 8.20 -5.59 2.20
CA ILE A 83 7.25 -6.54 2.78
C ILE A 83 7.81 -7.14 4.07
N ASP A 84 9.07 -7.60 4.07
CA ASP A 84 9.72 -8.22 5.23
C ASP A 84 9.89 -7.21 6.38
N GLY A 85 10.19 -5.96 6.06
CA GLY A 85 10.23 -4.85 7.03
C GLY A 85 8.86 -4.60 7.66
N ALA A 86 7.83 -4.46 6.84
CA ALA A 86 6.45 -4.27 7.30
C ALA A 86 5.95 -5.42 8.17
N ALA A 87 6.26 -6.67 7.79
CA ALA A 87 5.89 -7.85 8.57
C ALA A 87 6.54 -7.85 9.96
N ARG A 88 7.82 -7.48 10.07
CA ARG A 88 8.52 -7.35 11.36
C ARG A 88 7.92 -6.24 12.23
N GLU A 89 7.64 -5.08 11.65
CA GLU A 89 7.05 -3.96 12.38
C GLU A 89 5.66 -4.30 12.92
N LEU A 90 4.80 -4.92 12.11
CA LEU A 90 3.47 -5.34 12.55
C LEU A 90 3.52 -6.47 13.58
N GLY A 91 4.49 -7.39 13.46
CA GLY A 91 4.71 -8.44 14.45
C GLY A 91 5.07 -7.88 15.83
N ALA A 92 6.01 -6.93 15.89
CA ALA A 92 6.41 -6.30 17.15
C ALA A 92 5.25 -5.59 17.86
N LEU A 93 4.34 -4.96 17.10
CA LEU A 93 3.16 -4.28 17.65
C LEU A 93 2.06 -5.22 18.16
N ALA A 94 2.13 -6.51 17.82
CA ALA A 94 1.20 -7.51 18.32
C ALA A 94 1.69 -8.17 19.63
N ASP A 95 2.97 -8.02 19.95
CA ASP A 95 3.61 -8.59 21.15
C ASP A 95 3.62 -7.61 22.35
N ASP A 96 3.25 -6.33 22.14
CA ASP A 96 3.04 -5.28 23.15
C ASP A 96 1.60 -5.27 23.70
#